data_AF-A0A072UB87-F1
#
_entry.id   AF-A0A072UB87-F1
#
_cell.length_a   1.000
_cell.length_b   1.000
_cell.length_c   1.000
_cell.angle_alpha   90.00
_cell.angle_beta   90.00
_cell.angle_gamma   90.00
#
_symmetry.space_group_name_H-M   'P 1'
#
loop_
_entity.id
_entity.type
_entity.pdbx_description
1 polymer ?
#
loop_
_entity_poly.entity_id
_entity_poly.type
_entity_poly.pdbx_seq_one_letter_code
_entity_poly.pdbx_strand_id
1 'polypeptide(L)'
;MLFRLRTEKHHNYVRKTAELAIQFYINPATSQPNVSGLILAVLLISKLSLARENGFNEAIKLSSEILSNVKFIQETRLIEKYFMEINQNTGKHVVGVDDTLQDLDAGAVETLIVWENLDMTRYVLKNSTTGEVVIKHFNKEQEANESNFRDPESAADYEVQEKQSLLEWFANEYKQFGCTLVIVTDESQEGSLFCKGLGGIGGILRYQLDMKTFDEFSDDGDVSDDK
;
A
#
# COMPACT_ATOMS: atom_id res chain seq x y z
N MET A 1 60.62 -0.91 -6.19
CA MET A 1 60.02 -0.47 -4.91
C MET A 1 58.81 0.46 -5.11
N LEU A 2 58.93 1.51 -5.93
CA LEU A 2 57.85 2.46 -6.22
C LEU A 2 56.57 1.85 -6.84
N PHE A 3 56.71 0.85 -7.72
CA PHE A 3 55.56 0.17 -8.33
C PHE A 3 54.70 -0.57 -7.29
N ARG A 4 55.34 -1.26 -6.32
CA ARG A 4 54.66 -1.96 -5.22
C ARG A 4 53.90 -0.98 -4.32
N LEU A 5 54.53 0.14 -3.95
CA LEU A 5 53.89 1.20 -3.16
C LEU A 5 52.69 1.83 -3.89
N ARG A 6 52.76 1.97 -5.21
CA ARG A 6 51.65 2.47 -6.04
C ARG A 6 50.47 1.49 -6.07
N THR A 7 50.74 0.20 -6.29
CA THR A 7 49.70 -0.83 -6.29
C THR A 7 49.04 -0.99 -4.93
N GLU A 8 49.83 -0.86 -3.85
CA GLU A 8 49.33 -0.97 -2.48
C GLU A 8 48.45 0.22 -2.08
N LYS A 9 48.83 1.45 -2.45
CA LYS A 9 47.96 2.64 -2.28
C LYS A 9 46.66 2.52 -3.08
N HIS A 10 46.73 2.04 -4.31
CA HIS A 10 45.54 1.81 -5.14
C HIS A 10 44.62 0.74 -4.53
N HIS A 11 45.19 -0.37 -4.08
CA HIS A 11 44.43 -1.44 -3.43
C HIS A 11 43.75 -0.96 -2.14
N ASN A 12 44.45 -0.17 -1.33
CA ASN A 12 43.89 0.43 -0.12
C ASN A 12 42.77 1.44 -0.43
N TYR A 13 42.91 2.23 -1.50
CA TYR A 13 41.85 3.13 -1.95
C TYR A 13 40.60 2.36 -2.38
N VAL A 14 40.75 1.34 -3.25
CA VAL A 14 39.62 0.52 -3.71
C VAL A 14 38.94 -0.20 -2.54
N ARG A 15 39.72 -0.75 -1.60
CA ARG A 15 39.19 -1.39 -0.40
C ARG A 15 38.35 -0.41 0.42
N LYS A 16 38.88 0.77 0.71
CA LYS A 16 38.17 1.79 1.49
C LYS A 16 36.89 2.28 0.79
N THR A 17 36.92 2.41 -0.53
CA THR A 17 35.73 2.75 -1.31
C THR A 17 34.69 1.63 -1.26
N ALA A 18 35.10 0.36 -1.33
CA ALA A 18 34.20 -0.79 -1.23
C ALA A 18 33.56 -0.90 0.17
N GLU A 19 34.34 -0.68 1.23
CA GLU A 19 33.84 -0.66 2.62
C GLU A 19 32.78 0.42 2.82
N LEU A 20 33.04 1.64 2.32
CA LEU A 20 32.07 2.73 2.36
C LEU A 20 30.82 2.41 1.52
N ALA A 21 30.99 1.82 0.34
CA ALA A 21 29.86 1.43 -0.51
C ALA A 21 28.93 0.41 0.18
N ILE A 22 29.50 -0.56 0.89
CA ILE A 22 28.73 -1.53 1.68
C ILE A 22 27.95 -0.81 2.79
N GLN A 23 28.58 0.11 3.52
CA GLN A 23 27.91 0.87 4.58
C GLN A 23 26.76 1.73 4.06
N PHE A 24 26.89 2.32 2.87
CA PHE A 24 25.88 3.22 2.33
C PHE A 24 24.78 2.52 1.51
N TYR A 25 25.07 1.39 0.86
CA TYR A 25 24.16 0.76 -0.11
C TYR A 25 23.61 -0.60 0.30
N ILE A 26 24.08 -1.20 1.39
CA ILE A 26 23.54 -2.46 1.92
C ILE A 26 22.89 -2.17 3.26
N ASN A 27 21.62 -2.55 3.41
CA ASN A 27 20.95 -2.41 4.70
C ASN A 27 21.49 -3.47 5.67
N PRO A 28 22.07 -3.08 6.83
CA PRO A 28 22.70 -4.02 7.76
C PRO A 28 21.71 -4.99 8.41
N ALA A 29 20.42 -4.65 8.47
CA ALA A 29 19.40 -5.52 9.07
C ALA A 29 18.92 -6.62 8.13
N THR A 30 18.81 -6.34 6.83
CA THR A 30 18.27 -7.28 5.85
C THR A 30 19.34 -7.95 4.99
N SER A 31 20.59 -7.44 5.04
CA SER A 31 21.68 -7.79 4.11
C SER A 31 21.29 -7.67 2.63
N GLN A 32 20.21 -6.95 2.33
CA GLN A 32 19.74 -6.71 0.98
C GLN A 32 20.28 -5.37 0.49
N PRO A 33 20.64 -5.28 -0.80
CA PRO A 33 21.07 -4.02 -1.37
C PRO A 33 19.89 -3.06 -1.51
N ASN A 34 20.12 -1.79 -1.23
CA ASN A 34 19.16 -0.73 -1.51
C ASN A 34 19.11 -0.51 -3.03
N VAL A 35 17.98 -0.86 -3.65
CA VAL A 35 17.76 -0.81 -5.11
C VAL A 35 18.05 0.59 -5.67
N SER A 36 17.69 1.65 -4.94
CA SER A 36 18.01 3.03 -5.31
C SER A 36 19.51 3.31 -5.33
N GLY A 37 20.25 2.69 -4.42
CA GLY A 37 21.71 2.80 -4.31
C GLY A 37 22.48 2.08 -5.42
N LEU A 38 22.04 0.87 -5.78
CA LEU A 38 22.63 0.11 -6.88
C LEU A 38 22.39 0.78 -8.24
N ILE A 39 21.20 1.32 -8.47
CA ILE A 39 20.86 2.03 -9.71
C ILE A 39 21.73 3.28 -9.86
N LEU A 40 21.87 4.09 -8.80
CA LEU A 40 22.75 5.25 -8.79
C LEU A 40 24.21 4.83 -9.05
N ALA A 41 24.68 3.75 -8.42
CA ALA A 41 26.04 3.25 -8.58
C ALA A 41 26.33 2.78 -10.02
N VAL A 42 25.42 2.03 -10.64
CA VAL A 42 25.56 1.54 -12.03
C VAL A 42 25.51 2.69 -13.05
N LEU A 43 24.68 3.71 -12.81
CA LEU A 43 24.61 4.91 -13.67
C LEU A 43 25.86 5.78 -13.55
N LEU A 44 26.41 5.93 -12.34
CA LEU A 44 27.67 6.64 -12.11
C LEU A 44 28.84 6.00 -12.86
N ILE A 45 28.88 4.67 -12.91
CA ILE A 45 29.91 3.91 -13.63
C ILE A 45 29.78 4.10 -15.16
N SER A 46 28.55 4.21 -15.67
CA SER A 46 28.27 4.23 -17.11
C SER A 46 28.52 5.59 -17.79
N LYS A 47 28.54 6.70 -17.05
CA LYS A 47 28.75 8.06 -17.60
C LYS A 47 29.86 8.87 -16.92
N LEU A 48 30.94 8.21 -16.54
CA LEU A 48 32.18 8.87 -16.13
C LEU A 48 32.95 9.41 -17.35
N SER A 49 32.52 10.56 -17.88
CA SER A 49 33.38 11.34 -18.78
C SER A 49 33.75 12.73 -18.24
N LEU A 50 32.98 13.38 -17.36
CA LEU A 50 33.43 14.67 -16.84
C LEU A 50 33.06 14.94 -15.37
N ALA A 51 34.14 15.09 -14.59
CA ALA A 51 34.29 15.88 -13.37
C ALA A 51 33.24 15.69 -12.25
N ARG A 52 33.68 14.95 -11.22
CA ARG A 52 33.33 14.98 -9.78
C ARG A 52 31.93 15.48 -9.37
N GLU A 53 31.60 16.75 -9.60
CA GLU A 53 30.35 17.39 -9.17
C GLU A 53 29.36 17.62 -10.32
N ASN A 54 29.85 17.99 -11.51
CA ASN A 54 29.01 18.18 -12.69
C ASN A 54 28.46 16.85 -13.21
N GLY A 55 29.29 15.81 -13.25
CA GLY A 55 28.86 14.45 -13.59
C GLY A 55 27.91 13.85 -12.55
N PHE A 56 27.99 14.29 -11.29
CA PHE A 56 27.05 13.84 -10.24
C PHE A 56 25.66 14.44 -10.44
N ASN A 57 25.57 15.73 -10.74
CA ASN A 57 24.29 16.38 -11.05
C ASN A 57 23.64 15.79 -12.32
N GLU A 58 24.44 15.43 -13.32
CA GLU A 58 23.94 14.74 -14.51
C GLU A 58 23.47 13.31 -14.19
N ALA A 59 24.24 12.58 -13.38
CA ALA A 59 23.85 11.25 -12.91
C ALA A 59 22.54 11.30 -12.09
N ILE A 60 22.33 12.32 -11.25
CA ILE A 60 21.07 12.52 -10.51
C ILE A 60 19.90 12.71 -11.49
N LYS A 61 20.05 13.55 -12.52
CA LYS A 61 18.99 13.78 -13.51
C LYS A 61 18.60 12.50 -14.24
N LEU A 62 19.58 11.74 -14.71
CA LEU A 62 19.34 10.46 -15.41
C LEU A 62 18.79 9.38 -14.46
N SER A 63 19.28 9.35 -13.22
CA SER A 63 18.80 8.42 -12.21
C SER A 63 17.38 8.74 -11.80
N SER A 64 16.98 10.01 -11.74
CA SER A 64 15.62 10.42 -11.41
C SER A 64 14.59 9.80 -12.37
N GLU A 65 14.88 9.78 -13.67
CA GLU A 65 14.01 9.19 -14.70
C GLU A 65 13.92 7.66 -14.57
N ILE A 66 15.05 6.99 -14.27
CA ILE A 66 15.05 5.54 -14.07
C ILE A 66 14.35 5.19 -12.75
N LEU A 67 14.54 5.96 -11.69
CA LEU A 67 13.92 5.74 -10.39
C LEU A 67 12.40 5.95 -10.43
N SER A 68 11.89 6.93 -11.19
CA SER A 68 10.45 7.05 -11.42
C SER A 68 9.90 5.81 -12.12
N ASN A 69 10.63 5.29 -13.12
CA ASN A 69 10.24 4.07 -13.82
C ASN A 69 10.28 2.83 -12.90
N VAL A 70 11.19 2.78 -11.91
CA VAL A 70 11.23 1.67 -10.94
C VAL A 70 10.00 1.66 -10.05
N LYS A 71 9.53 2.81 -9.58
CA LYS A 71 8.28 2.89 -8.80
C LYS A 71 7.11 2.35 -9.63
N PHE A 72 7.01 2.80 -10.89
CA PHE A 72 6.00 2.30 -11.83
C PHE A 72 6.10 0.79 -12.05
N ILE A 73 7.30 0.25 -12.29
CA ILE A 73 7.50 -1.21 -12.49
C ILE A 73 7.13 -2.00 -11.22
N GLN A 74 7.47 -1.50 -10.03
CA GLN A 74 7.10 -2.16 -8.77
C GLN A 74 5.59 -2.17 -8.57
N GLU A 75 4.93 -1.06 -8.87
CA GLU A 75 3.49 -0.93 -8.82
C GLU A 75 2.79 -1.90 -9.78
N THR A 76 3.16 -1.90 -11.06
CA THR A 76 2.61 -2.83 -12.05
C THR A 76 2.76 -4.28 -11.59
N ARG A 77 3.94 -4.67 -11.08
CA ARG A 77 4.18 -6.04 -10.57
C ARG A 77 3.32 -6.39 -9.36
N LEU A 78 3.05 -5.43 -8.47
CA LEU A 78 2.20 -5.66 -7.32
C LEU A 78 0.75 -5.91 -7.76
N ILE A 79 0.24 -5.10 -8.68
CA ILE A 79 -1.12 -5.22 -9.20
C ILE A 79 -1.25 -6.51 -10.03
N GLU A 80 -0.25 -6.87 -10.82
CA GLU A 80 -0.18 -8.17 -11.50
C GLU A 80 -0.28 -9.33 -10.51
N LYS A 81 0.49 -9.29 -9.41
CA LYS A 81 0.43 -10.31 -8.35
C LYS A 81 -0.97 -10.39 -7.74
N TYR A 82 -1.60 -9.25 -7.48
CA TYR A 82 -2.98 -9.19 -6.97
C TYR A 82 -3.99 -9.83 -7.95
N PHE A 83 -3.91 -9.50 -9.24
CA PHE A 83 -4.76 -10.14 -10.25
C PHE A 83 -4.46 -11.63 -10.44
N MET A 84 -3.22 -12.08 -10.20
CA MET A 84 -2.92 -13.50 -10.19
C MET A 84 -3.65 -14.23 -9.06
N GLU A 85 -3.71 -13.68 -7.85
CA GLU A 85 -4.47 -14.26 -6.73
C GLU A 85 -5.97 -14.32 -7.03
N ILE A 86 -6.51 -13.31 -7.72
CA ILE A 86 -7.91 -13.32 -8.20
C ILE A 86 -8.11 -14.46 -9.21
N ASN A 87 -7.31 -14.48 -10.28
CA ASN A 87 -7.50 -15.42 -11.39
C ASN A 87 -7.22 -16.88 -11.02
N GLN A 88 -6.32 -17.12 -10.06
CA GLN A 88 -6.00 -18.46 -9.57
C GLN A 88 -7.02 -18.99 -8.55
N ASN A 89 -7.99 -18.17 -8.13
CA ASN A 89 -8.98 -18.51 -7.11
C ASN A 89 -8.36 -19.06 -5.81
N THR A 90 -7.24 -18.47 -5.39
CA THR A 90 -6.55 -18.87 -4.15
C THR A 90 -7.32 -18.44 -2.88
N GLY A 91 -8.32 -17.56 -3.04
CA GLY A 91 -9.07 -16.97 -1.93
C GLY A 91 -8.28 -15.96 -1.09
N LYS A 92 -7.09 -15.54 -1.55
CA LYS A 92 -6.19 -14.64 -0.82
C LYS A 92 -6.24 -13.19 -1.32
N HIS A 93 -7.40 -12.75 -1.75
CA HIS A 93 -7.62 -11.39 -2.21
C HIS A 93 -8.91 -10.86 -1.61
N VAL A 94 -8.98 -9.54 -1.46
CA VAL A 94 -10.20 -8.83 -1.06
C VAL A 94 -10.41 -7.65 -2.00
N VAL A 95 -11.66 -7.42 -2.39
CA VAL A 95 -12.09 -6.37 -3.32
C VAL A 95 -13.21 -5.59 -2.65
N GLY A 96 -13.19 -4.26 -2.76
CA GLY A 96 -14.27 -3.42 -2.25
C GLY A 96 -14.03 -2.91 -0.82
N VAL A 97 -14.70 -1.82 -0.46
CA VAL A 97 -14.42 -1.08 0.77
C VAL A 97 -14.83 -1.88 2.01
N ASP A 98 -16.06 -2.41 2.02
CA ASP A 98 -16.63 -3.06 3.19
C ASP A 98 -15.87 -4.35 3.55
N ASP A 99 -15.68 -5.22 2.55
CA ASP A 99 -14.92 -6.46 2.69
C ASP A 99 -13.46 -6.19 3.13
N THR A 100 -12.80 -5.20 2.50
CA THR A 100 -11.41 -4.86 2.85
C THR A 100 -11.28 -4.36 4.28
N LEU A 101 -12.25 -3.60 4.78
CA LEU A 101 -12.26 -3.11 6.16
C LEU A 101 -12.49 -4.25 7.15
N GLN A 102 -13.42 -5.16 6.84
CA GLN A 102 -13.65 -6.34 7.68
C GLN A 102 -12.40 -7.22 7.78
N ASP A 103 -11.73 -7.49 6.65
CA ASP A 103 -10.49 -8.27 6.63
C ASP A 103 -9.31 -7.53 7.30
N LEU A 104 -9.32 -6.20 7.26
CA LEU A 104 -8.34 -5.36 7.93
C LEU A 104 -8.51 -5.41 9.45
N ASP A 105 -9.75 -5.33 9.94
CA ASP A 105 -10.10 -5.46 11.36
C ASP A 105 -9.80 -6.88 11.89
N ALA A 106 -9.96 -7.91 11.04
CA ALA A 106 -9.54 -9.28 11.33
C ALA A 106 -8.00 -9.46 11.30
N GLY A 107 -7.24 -8.47 10.85
CA GLY A 107 -5.77 -8.52 10.75
C GLY A 107 -5.25 -9.50 9.69
N ALA A 108 -6.06 -9.82 8.69
CA ALA A 108 -5.72 -10.78 7.64
C ALA A 108 -5.02 -10.15 6.45
N VAL A 109 -5.17 -8.84 6.25
CA VAL A 109 -4.56 -8.11 5.13
C VAL A 109 -3.04 -8.06 5.29
N GLU A 110 -2.30 -8.60 4.32
CA GLU A 110 -0.85 -8.47 4.23
C GLU A 110 -0.47 -7.14 3.60
N THR A 111 -0.99 -6.91 2.40
CA THR A 111 -0.72 -5.73 1.59
C THR A 111 -2.05 -5.08 1.21
N LEU A 112 -2.26 -3.86 1.67
CA LEU A 112 -3.42 -3.04 1.34
C LEU A 112 -3.05 -2.17 0.13
N ILE A 113 -3.84 -2.27 -0.94
CA ILE A 113 -3.64 -1.56 -2.20
C ILE A 113 -4.75 -0.51 -2.34
N VAL A 114 -4.38 0.76 -2.41
CA VAL A 114 -5.35 1.87 -2.47
C VAL A 114 -5.00 2.81 -3.60
N TRP A 115 -5.98 3.20 -4.40
CA TRP A 115 -5.80 4.20 -5.44
C TRP A 115 -5.62 5.60 -4.83
N GLU A 116 -4.68 6.38 -5.37
CA GLU A 116 -4.40 7.74 -4.89
C GLU A 116 -5.60 8.70 -5.00
N ASN A 117 -6.45 8.49 -6.02
CA ASN A 117 -7.64 9.32 -6.26
C ASN A 117 -8.92 8.59 -5.81
N LEU A 118 -8.82 7.73 -4.79
CA LEU A 118 -9.97 7.03 -4.24
C LEU A 118 -11.01 8.04 -3.73
N ASP A 119 -12.19 8.00 -4.34
CA ASP A 119 -13.27 8.93 -4.06
C ASP A 119 -14.21 8.43 -2.96
N MET A 120 -13.62 8.01 -1.84
CA MET A 120 -14.34 7.49 -0.68
C MET A 120 -14.02 8.31 0.56
N THR A 121 -15.07 8.74 1.24
CA THR A 121 -14.98 9.49 2.49
C THR A 121 -15.58 8.67 3.62
N ARG A 122 -14.87 8.63 4.76
CA ARG A 122 -15.31 7.99 6.00
C ARG A 122 -16.07 9.02 6.83
N TYR A 123 -17.31 8.68 7.19
CA TYR A 123 -18.19 9.48 8.04
C TYR A 123 -18.42 8.76 9.36
N VAL A 124 -18.22 9.49 10.45
CA VAL A 124 -18.64 9.06 11.79
C VAL A 124 -19.97 9.76 12.08
N LEU A 125 -21.04 9.00 11.97
CA LEU A 125 -22.41 9.46 12.12
C LEU A 125 -22.90 9.12 13.52
N LYS A 126 -23.56 10.05 14.21
CA LYS A 126 -24.24 9.77 15.47
C LYS A 126 -25.74 9.97 15.33
N ASN A 127 -26.50 8.98 15.75
CA ASN A 127 -27.95 9.10 15.77
C ASN A 127 -28.37 10.05 16.90
N SER A 128 -29.11 11.11 16.56
CA SER A 128 -29.57 12.12 17.52
C SER A 128 -30.55 11.54 18.57
N THR A 129 -31.25 10.46 18.24
CA THR A 129 -32.30 9.87 19.08
C THR A 129 -31.76 8.73 19.95
N THR A 130 -30.95 7.83 19.38
CA THR A 130 -30.44 6.65 20.10
C THR A 130 -29.06 6.91 20.72
N GLY A 131 -28.34 7.92 20.25
CA GLY A 131 -26.97 8.22 20.67
C GLY A 131 -25.92 7.27 20.09
N GLU A 132 -26.33 6.30 19.28
CA GLU A 132 -25.46 5.30 18.65
C GLU A 132 -24.56 5.93 17.58
N VAL A 133 -23.30 5.49 17.52
CA VAL A 133 -22.31 5.97 16.55
C VAL A 133 -22.11 4.90 15.49
N VAL A 134 -22.39 5.24 14.24
CA VAL A 134 -22.25 4.37 13.08
C VAL A 134 -21.21 4.96 12.14
N ILE A 135 -20.28 4.13 11.70
CA ILE A 135 -19.28 4.53 10.70
C ILE A 135 -19.80 4.09 9.33
N LYS A 136 -19.90 5.04 8.39
CA LYS A 136 -20.28 4.76 7.01
C LYS A 136 -19.24 5.31 6.04
N HIS A 137 -19.08 4.61 4.92
CA HIS A 137 -18.21 5.02 3.83
C HIS A 137 -19.08 5.41 2.64
N PHE A 138 -18.91 6.63 2.13
CA PHE A 138 -19.69 7.13 1.01
C PHE A 138 -18.79 7.56 -0.14
N ASN A 139 -19.24 7.27 -1.36
CA ASN A 139 -18.71 7.90 -2.57
C ASN A 139 -19.36 9.28 -2.80
N LYS A 140 -18.86 10.07 -3.76
CA LYS A 140 -19.43 11.39 -4.07
C LYS A 140 -20.90 11.37 -4.46
N GLU A 141 -21.38 10.30 -5.11
CA GLU A 141 -22.78 10.18 -5.53
C GLU A 141 -23.70 9.87 -4.35
N GLN A 142 -23.22 9.08 -3.39
CA GLN A 142 -23.92 8.73 -2.15
C GLN A 142 -23.89 9.87 -1.15
N GLU A 143 -22.85 10.70 -1.14
CA GLU A 143 -22.82 11.94 -0.34
C GLU A 143 -23.92 12.91 -0.78
N ALA A 144 -24.22 12.98 -2.08
CA ALA A 144 -25.27 13.86 -2.61
C ALA A 144 -26.70 13.41 -2.23
N ASN A 145 -26.87 12.15 -1.81
CA ASN A 145 -28.17 11.62 -1.42
C ASN A 145 -28.41 11.79 0.09
N GLU A 146 -29.21 12.80 0.44
CA GLU A 146 -29.60 13.10 1.84
C GLU A 146 -30.25 11.90 2.56
N SER A 147 -30.84 10.96 1.84
CA SER A 147 -31.40 9.72 2.41
C SER A 147 -30.35 8.85 3.11
N ASN A 148 -29.08 8.93 2.72
CA ASN A 148 -28.00 8.14 3.32
C ASN A 148 -27.62 8.60 4.73
N PHE A 149 -28.00 9.83 5.08
CA PHE A 149 -27.86 10.43 6.41
C PHE A 149 -29.13 10.31 7.25
N ARG A 150 -30.10 9.49 6.81
CA ARG A 150 -31.27 9.15 7.62
C ARG A 150 -31.22 7.71 8.08
N ASP A 151 -31.63 7.52 9.33
CA ASP A 151 -31.75 6.20 9.89
C ASP A 151 -32.99 5.48 9.34
N PRO A 152 -32.85 4.31 8.68
CA PRO A 152 -34.00 3.59 8.14
C PRO A 152 -35.00 3.15 9.21
N GLU A 153 -34.56 3.00 10.47
CA GLU A 153 -35.40 2.49 11.56
C GLU A 153 -36.05 3.61 12.39
N SER A 154 -35.29 4.65 12.74
CA SER A 154 -35.80 5.79 13.54
C SER A 154 -36.35 6.95 12.72
N ALA A 155 -36.13 7.00 11.39
CA ALA A 155 -36.35 8.18 10.53
C ALA A 155 -35.69 9.48 11.05
N ALA A 156 -34.73 9.35 11.97
CA ALA A 156 -33.99 10.47 12.55
C ALA A 156 -32.77 10.79 11.68
N ASP A 157 -32.42 12.07 11.63
CA ASP A 157 -31.23 12.53 10.91
C ASP A 157 -29.97 12.19 11.73
N TYR A 158 -28.97 11.61 11.07
CA TYR A 158 -27.65 11.38 11.62
C TYR A 158 -26.87 12.71 11.69
N GLU A 159 -26.30 13.00 12.85
CA GLU A 159 -25.37 14.10 13.01
C GLU A 159 -23.96 13.65 12.56
N VAL A 160 -23.36 14.40 11.64
CA VAL A 160 -21.98 14.14 11.20
C VAL A 160 -21.02 14.69 12.24
N GLN A 161 -20.35 13.81 12.98
CA GLN A 161 -19.30 14.23 13.91
C GLN A 161 -17.97 14.46 13.20
N GLU A 162 -17.57 13.48 12.39
CA GLU A 162 -16.28 13.52 11.70
C GLU A 162 -16.45 13.11 10.24
N LYS A 163 -15.74 13.84 9.37
CA LYS A 163 -15.64 13.60 7.93
C LYS A 163 -14.15 13.60 7.58
N GLN A 164 -13.64 12.48 7.10
CA GLN A 164 -12.22 12.35 6.70
C GLN A 164 -12.10 11.49 5.44
N SER A 165 -11.13 11.79 4.58
CA SER A 165 -10.79 10.95 3.42
C SER A 165 -10.36 9.56 3.88
N LEU A 166 -10.88 8.51 3.23
CA LEU A 166 -10.52 7.13 3.59
C LEU A 166 -9.03 6.86 3.35
N LEU A 167 -8.44 7.45 2.30
CA LEU A 167 -7.00 7.35 2.02
C LEU A 167 -6.16 7.95 3.15
N GLU A 168 -6.55 9.12 3.66
CA GLU A 168 -5.86 9.77 4.79
C GLU A 168 -6.00 8.95 6.07
N TRP A 169 -7.17 8.35 6.30
CA TRP A 169 -7.39 7.48 7.45
C TRP A 169 -6.48 6.25 7.39
N PHE A 170 -6.39 5.58 6.22
CA PHE A 170 -5.44 4.49 6.04
C PHE A 170 -4.00 4.93 6.28
N ALA A 171 -3.58 6.09 5.79
CA ALA A 171 -2.22 6.58 5.98
C ALA A 171 -1.84 6.79 7.46
N ASN A 172 -2.81 7.04 8.34
CA ASN A 172 -2.59 7.19 9.78
C ASN A 172 -2.64 5.85 10.52
N GLU A 173 -3.61 5.00 10.18
CA GLU A 173 -3.97 3.82 10.99
C GLU A 173 -3.36 2.50 10.47
N TYR A 174 -2.88 2.41 9.22
CA TYR A 174 -2.41 1.14 8.61
C TYR A 174 -1.38 0.37 9.46
N LYS A 175 -0.54 1.09 10.21
CA LYS A 175 0.49 0.48 11.07
C LYS A 175 -0.11 -0.31 12.24
N GLN A 176 -1.28 0.07 12.73
CA GLN A 176 -1.94 -0.61 13.84
C GLN A 176 -2.44 -2.00 13.43
N PHE A 177 -2.88 -2.14 12.18
CA PHE A 177 -3.32 -3.41 11.59
C PHE A 177 -2.15 -4.31 11.15
N GLY A 178 -0.92 -3.80 11.18
CA GLY A 178 0.27 -4.54 10.75
C GLY A 178 0.29 -4.86 9.25
N CYS A 179 -0.48 -4.15 8.43
CA CYS A 179 -0.47 -4.31 6.98
C CYS A 179 0.54 -3.36 6.31
N THR A 180 0.90 -3.66 5.07
CA THR A 180 1.69 -2.74 4.24
C THR A 180 0.76 -1.95 3.34
N LEU A 181 0.67 -0.64 3.55
CA LEU A 181 -0.10 0.24 2.66
C LEU A 181 0.72 0.59 1.41
N VAL A 182 0.16 0.31 0.24
CA VAL A 182 0.72 0.71 -1.06
C VAL A 182 -0.30 1.55 -1.81
N ILE A 183 0.12 2.76 -2.18
CA ILE A 183 -0.68 3.68 -2.97
C ILE A 183 -0.33 3.49 -4.45
N VAL A 184 -1.35 3.32 -5.28
CA VAL A 184 -1.23 3.06 -6.73
C VAL A 184 -1.92 4.15 -7.56
N THR A 185 -1.59 4.24 -8.85
CA THR A 185 -2.13 5.17 -9.83
C THR A 185 -2.82 4.41 -10.98
N ASP A 186 -3.50 5.12 -11.88
CA ASP A 186 -4.15 4.54 -13.06
C ASP A 186 -3.31 4.66 -14.34
N GLU A 187 -2.00 4.91 -14.22
CA GLU A 187 -1.10 5.09 -15.37
C GLU A 187 -0.81 3.77 -16.12
N SER A 188 -0.81 2.64 -15.42
CA SER A 188 -0.61 1.32 -16.03
C SER A 188 -1.94 0.72 -16.53
N GLN A 189 -1.87 -0.22 -17.48
CA GLN A 189 -3.06 -0.90 -17.99
C GLN A 189 -3.77 -1.67 -16.85
N GLU A 190 -3.00 -2.36 -16.02
CA GLU A 190 -3.44 -3.11 -14.84
C GLU A 190 -3.96 -2.15 -13.75
N GLY A 191 -3.27 -1.03 -13.52
CA GLY A 191 -3.71 0.00 -12.57
C GLY A 191 -5.04 0.62 -12.95
N SER A 192 -5.24 0.94 -14.23
CA SER A 192 -6.52 1.45 -14.74
C SER A 192 -7.65 0.45 -14.55
N LEU A 193 -7.40 -0.85 -14.75
CA LEU A 193 -8.36 -1.92 -14.46
C LEU A 193 -8.66 -2.05 -12.96
N PHE A 194 -7.66 -1.94 -12.09
CA PHE A 194 -7.86 -1.95 -10.64
C PHE A 194 -8.71 -0.75 -10.19
N CYS A 195 -8.37 0.45 -10.65
CA CYS A 195 -9.04 1.69 -10.24
C CYS A 195 -10.48 1.76 -10.77
N LYS A 196 -10.69 1.50 -12.07
CA LYS A 196 -12.00 1.67 -12.73
C LYS A 196 -12.85 0.41 -12.70
N GLY A 197 -12.23 -0.77 -12.64
CA GLY A 197 -12.93 -2.05 -12.69
C GLY A 197 -13.25 -2.62 -11.31
N LEU A 198 -12.37 -2.43 -10.31
CA LEU A 198 -12.50 -3.02 -8.97
C LEU A 198 -12.78 -1.98 -7.87
N GLY A 199 -13.03 -0.73 -8.23
CA GLY A 199 -13.36 0.34 -7.27
C GLY A 199 -12.16 0.96 -6.57
N GLY A 200 -10.93 0.68 -7.02
CA GLY A 200 -9.72 1.36 -6.55
C GLY A 200 -9.29 1.06 -5.11
N ILE A 201 -9.85 0.02 -4.50
CA ILE A 201 -9.46 -0.49 -3.19
C ILE A 201 -9.47 -2.02 -3.20
N GLY A 202 -8.45 -2.61 -2.57
CA GLY A 202 -8.37 -4.04 -2.37
C GLY A 202 -7.11 -4.42 -1.61
N GLY A 203 -6.90 -5.71 -1.42
CA GLY A 203 -5.74 -6.19 -0.68
C GLY A 203 -5.40 -7.64 -0.96
N ILE A 204 -4.14 -7.97 -0.70
CA ILE A 204 -3.67 -9.36 -0.67
C ILE A 204 -3.71 -9.83 0.79
N LEU A 205 -4.40 -10.95 1.03
CA LEU A 205 -4.58 -11.53 2.35
C LEU A 205 -3.45 -12.53 2.66
N ARG A 206 -3.07 -12.61 3.94
CA ARG A 206 -2.09 -13.59 4.45
C ARG A 206 -2.64 -15.02 4.39
N TYR A 207 -3.92 -15.16 4.69
CA TYR A 207 -4.67 -16.41 4.73
C TYR A 207 -6.06 -16.18 4.14
N GLN A 208 -6.68 -17.25 3.62
CA GLN A 208 -8.05 -17.19 3.13
C GLN A 208 -8.98 -16.96 4.33
N LEU A 209 -9.82 -15.94 4.25
CA LEU A 209 -10.97 -15.77 5.11
C LEU A 209 -12.19 -16.22 4.32
N ASP A 210 -12.82 -17.30 4.75
CA ASP A 210 -14.19 -17.59 4.31
C ASP A 210 -15.11 -16.64 5.06
N MET A 211 -15.60 -15.60 4.37
CA MET A 211 -16.55 -14.62 4.92
C MET A 211 -17.85 -15.26 5.46
N LYS A 212 -18.15 -16.51 5.09
CA LYS A 212 -19.30 -17.27 5.62
C LYS A 212 -19.17 -17.64 7.09
N THR A 213 -17.96 -17.66 7.63
CA THR A 213 -17.73 -18.16 8.99
C THR A 213 -18.13 -17.16 10.07
N PHE A 214 -18.31 -15.87 9.76
CA PHE A 214 -18.72 -14.87 10.75
C PHE A 214 -20.24 -14.79 10.96
N ASP A 215 -21.04 -15.17 9.97
CA ASP A 215 -22.51 -15.26 10.14
C ASP A 215 -22.91 -16.49 10.99
N GLU A 216 -22.13 -17.58 10.97
CA GLU A 216 -22.46 -18.82 11.69
C GLU A 216 -22.18 -18.77 13.21
N PHE A 217 -21.36 -17.84 13.70
CA PHE A 217 -21.13 -17.68 15.15
C PHE A 217 -22.12 -16.72 15.84
N SER A 218 -23.07 -16.15 15.08
CA SER A 218 -24.06 -15.21 15.59
C SER A 218 -25.37 -15.87 16.04
N ASP A 219 -25.53 -17.18 15.80
CA ASP A 219 -26.81 -17.90 15.98
C ASP A 219 -26.70 -19.17 16.86
N ASP A 220 -25.86 -19.15 17.90
CA ASP A 220 -25.93 -20.16 18.98
C ASP A 220 -26.85 -19.67 20.12
N GLY A 221 -28.06 -19.28 19.73
CA GLY A 221 -29.16 -18.89 20.59
C GLY A 221 -30.40 -19.75 20.35
N ASP A 222 -30.50 -20.84 21.10
CA ASP A 222 -31.76 -21.49 21.48
C ASP A 222 -32.38 -22.48 20.47
N VAL A 223 -32.15 -23.80 20.66
CA VAL A 223 -33.25 -24.77 20.67
C VAL A 223 -33.01 -25.84 21.74
N SER A 224 -33.99 -25.89 22.62
CA SER A 224 -34.26 -26.77 23.74
C SER A 224 -34.47 -28.25 23.41
N ASP A 225 -34.42 -29.05 24.49
CA ASP A 225 -34.91 -30.42 24.68
C ASP A 225 -35.94 -30.95 23.65
N ASP A 226 -35.70 -32.17 23.12
CA ASP A 226 -36.64 -33.31 23.23
C ASP A 226 -36.20 -34.51 22.35
N LYS A 227 -35.70 -35.58 22.99
CA LYS A 227 -36.24 -36.97 22.95
C LYS A 227 -35.26 -38.02 23.46
#